data_AF-A0A3D1VAY8-F1
#
_entry.id   AF-A0A3D1VAY8-F1
#
_cell.length_a   1.000
_cell.length_b   1.000
_cell.length_c   1.000
_cell.angle_alpha   90.00
_cell.angle_beta   90.00
_cell.angle_gamma   90.00
#
_symmetry.space_group_name_H-M   'P 1'
#
loop_
_entity.id
_entity.type
_entity.pdbx_description
1 polymer ?
#
loop_
_entity_poly.entity_id
_entity_poly.type
_entity_poly.pdbx_seq_one_letter_code
_entity_poly.pdbx_strand_id
1 'polypeptide(L)' 'TQLSYHLLDEEDVLVLPGAGFGTGWDDWIRLTILQPESALREVATRMARVIERHRRAG' A
#
# COMPACT_ATOMS: atom_id res chain seq x y z
N THR A 1 8.23 -5.25 3.75
CA THR A 1 7.36 -5.10 4.96
C THR A 1 7.13 -3.67 5.43
N GLN A 2 8.12 -2.77 5.43
CA GLN A 2 7.94 -1.40 5.96
C GLN A 2 6.86 -0.57 5.23
N LEU A 3 6.73 -0.69 3.91
CA LEU A 3 5.77 0.09 3.12
C LEU A 3 4.31 -0.08 3.59
N SER A 4 3.88 -1.31 3.90
CA SER A 4 2.50 -1.58 4.34
C SER A 4 2.17 -0.89 5.67
N TYR A 5 3.16 -0.74 6.56
CA TYR A 5 2.99 0.02 7.80
C TYR A 5 2.88 1.52 7.52
N HIS A 6 3.74 2.07 6.67
CA HIS A 6 3.67 3.49 6.29
C HIS A 6 2.35 3.87 5.62
N LEU A 7 1.81 2.99 4.77
CA LEU A 7 0.51 3.20 4.13
C LEU A 7 -0.63 3.29 5.15
N LEU A 8 -0.59 2.46 6.19
CA LEU A 8 -1.59 2.46 7.25
C LEU A 8 -1.42 3.65 8.18
N ASP A 9 -0.20 3.93 8.63
CA ASP A 9 0.10 4.97 9.63
C ASP A 9 -0.05 6.40 9.06
N GLU A 10 0.37 6.62 7.80
CA GLU A 10 0.44 7.97 7.25
C GLU A 10 -0.81 8.40 6.46
N GLU A 11 -1.57 7.46 5.90
CA GLU A 11 -2.73 7.79 5.07
C GLU A 11 -3.96 6.88 5.30
N ASP A 12 -3.99 6.11 6.39
CA ASP A 12 -5.07 5.19 6.75
C ASP A 12 -5.40 4.15 5.66
N VAL A 13 -4.40 3.70 4.90
CA VAL A 13 -4.56 2.70 3.85
C VAL A 13 -4.11 1.33 4.35
N LEU A 14 -5.08 0.48 4.69
CA LEU A 14 -4.81 -0.91 5.05
C LEU A 14 -4.56 -1.78 3.80
N VAL A 15 -3.38 -2.39 3.73
CA VAL A 15 -3.02 -3.37 2.71
C VAL A 15 -2.48 -4.63 3.36
N LEU A 16 -2.49 -5.74 2.62
CA LEU A 16 -1.89 -6.98 3.10
C LEU A 16 -0.48 -7.15 2.54
N PRO A 17 0.56 -7.26 3.38
CA PRO A 17 1.92 -7.53 2.94
C PRO A 17 2.00 -8.89 2.23
N GLY A 18 2.73 -8.94 1.11
CA GLY A 18 2.95 -10.14 0.32
C GLY A 18 3.67 -11.26 1.08
N ALA A 19 4.52 -10.90 2.05
CA ALA A 19 5.19 -11.85 2.95
C ALA A 19 4.22 -12.81 3.68
N GLY A 20 2.96 -12.42 3.87
CA GLY A 20 1.92 -13.29 4.43
C GLY A 20 1.44 -14.42 3.50
N PHE A 21 1.87 -14.42 2.23
CA PHE A 21 1.43 -15.37 1.19
C PHE A 21 2.50 -16.40 0.79
N GLY A 22 3.60 -16.47 1.55
CA GLY A 22 4.69 -17.42 1.33
C GLY A 22 5.91 -16.78 0.67
N THR A 23 6.89 -17.63 0.36
CA THR A 23 8.21 -17.20 -0.15
C THR A 23 8.12 -16.56 -1.53
N GLY A 24 8.90 -15.50 -1.77
CA GLY A 24 8.99 -14.82 -3.07
C GLY A 24 8.05 -13.62 -3.24
N TRP A 25 7.28 -13.28 -2.21
CA TRP A 25 6.28 -12.19 -2.25
C TRP A 25 6.63 -11.01 -1.32
N ASP A 26 7.86 -10.93 -0.80
CA ASP A 26 8.22 -9.97 0.26
C ASP A 26 8.11 -8.49 -0.17
N ASP A 27 8.27 -8.24 -1.47
CA ASP A 27 8.18 -6.90 -2.10
C ASP A 27 6.80 -6.61 -2.72
N TRP A 28 5.84 -7.50 -2.52
CA TRP A 28 4.48 -7.37 -3.06
C TRP A 28 3.47 -6.97 -1.99
N ILE A 29 2.35 -6.43 -2.44
CA ILE A 29 1.18 -6.16 -1.60
C ILE A 29 -0.07 -6.73 -2.27
N ARG A 30 -1.07 -7.12 -1.47
CA ARG A 30 -2.38 -7.51 -1.94
C ARG A 30 -3.40 -6.40 -1.66
N LEU A 31 -4.15 -6.05 -2.70
CA LEU A 31 -5.24 -5.07 -2.66
C LEU A 31 -6.55 -5.74 -3.06
N THR A 32 -7.64 -5.35 -2.41
CA THR A 32 -9.00 -5.73 -2.81
C THR A 32 -9.61 -4.57 -3.60
N ILE A 33 -10.05 -4.83 -4.83
CA ILE A 33 -10.65 -3.82 -5.72
C ILE A 33 -12.19 -3.83 -5.72
N LEU A 34 -12.81 -4.65 -4.87
CA LEU A 34 -14.26 -4.75 -4.74
C LEU A 34 -14.81 -3.61 -3.89
N GLN A 35 -14.56 -2.38 -4.31
CA GLN A 35 -15.04 -1.13 -3.70
C GLN A 35 -15.49 -0.18 -4.82
N PRO A 36 -16.31 0.84 -4.53
CA PRO A 36 -16.65 1.85 -5.51
C PRO A 36 -15.41 2.51 -6.13
N GLU A 37 -15.48 2.84 -7.42
CA GLU A 37 -14.35 3.42 -8.16
C GLU A 37 -13.81 4.70 -7.50
N SER A 38 -14.68 5.54 -6.94
CA SER A 38 -14.30 6.76 -6.22
C SER A 38 -13.38 6.47 -5.04
N ALA A 39 -13.70 5.45 -4.24
CA ALA A 39 -12.87 5.02 -3.12
C ALA A 39 -11.52 4.46 -3.59
N LEU A 40 -11.51 3.69 -4.69
CA LEU A 40 -10.27 3.17 -5.28
C LEU A 40 -9.36 4.30 -5.78
N ARG A 41 -9.91 5.33 -6.41
CA ARG A 41 -9.16 6.51 -6.86
C ARG A 41 -8.56 7.30 -5.69
N GLU A 42 -9.32 7.45 -4.62
CA GLU A 42 -8.84 8.09 -3.40
C GLU A 42 -7.68 7.31 -2.77
N VAL A 43 -7.85 6.00 -2.58
CA VAL A 43 -6.81 5.13 -2.02
C VAL A 43 -5.55 5.15 -2.90
N ALA A 44 -5.70 5.06 -4.23
CA ALA A 44 -4.56 5.14 -5.14
C ALA A 44 -3.78 6.47 -5.00
N THR A 45 -4.50 7.59 -4.82
CA THR A 45 -3.90 8.92 -4.60
C THR A 45 -3.13 8.97 -3.28
N ARG A 46 -3.71 8.43 -2.20
CA ARG A 46 -3.06 8.33 -0.89
C ARG A 46 -1.80 7.47 -0.93
N MET A 47 -1.89 6.28 -1.54
CA MET A 47 -0.74 5.38 -1.71
C MET A 47 0.40 6.06 -2.48
N ALA A 48 0.08 6.80 -3.56
CA ALA A 48 1.08 7.51 -4.35
C ALA A 48 1.85 8.55 -3.53
N ARG A 49 1.21 9.23 -2.57
CA ARG A 49 1.87 10.21 -1.69
C ARG A 49 2.92 9.55 -0.79
N VAL A 50 2.56 8.44 -0.15
CA VAL A 50 3.49 7.66 0.70
C VAL A 50 4.66 7.17 -0.12
N ILE A 51 4.38 6.55 -1.29
CA ILE A 51 5.42 6.04 -2.18
C ILE A 51 6.38 7.17 -2.58
N GLU A 52 5.88 8.34 -2.99
CA GLU A 52 6.73 9.45 -3.41
C GLU A 52 7.56 10.03 -2.25
N ARG A 53 7.04 10.06 -1.03
CA ARG A 53 7.80 10.48 0.17
C ARG A 53 8.98 9.54 0.41
N HIS A 54 8.73 8.24 0.43
CA HIS A 54 9.76 7.23 0.73
C HIS A 54 10.71 6.96 -0.44
N ARG A 55 10.28 7.21 -1.69
CA ARG A 55 11.15 7.18 -2.87
C ARG A 55 12.23 8.26 -2.85
N ARG A 56 11.97 9.41 -2.22
CA ARG A 56 12.93 10.53 -2.11
C ARG A 56 13.87 10.40 -0.90
N ALA A 57 13.55 9.52 0.03
CA ALA A 57 14.30 9.31 1.26
C ALA A 57 15.35 8.19 1.18
N GLY A 58 15.32 7.38 0.11
CA GLY A 58 16.33 6.37 -0.24
C GLY A 58 17.09 6.75 -1.49
#